data_AF-A0AAV6RHZ7-F1
#
_entry.id   AF-A0AAV6RHZ7-F1
#
_cell.length_a   1.000
_cell.length_b   1.000
_cell.length_c   1.000
_cell.angle_alpha   90.00
_cell.angle_beta   90.00
_cell.angle_gamma   90.00
#
_symmetry.space_group_name_H-M   'P 1'
#
loop_
_entity.id
_entity.type
_entity.pdbx_description
1 polymer ?
#
loop_
_entity_poly.entity_id
_entity_poly.type
_entity_poly.pdbx_seq_one_letter_code
_entity_poly.pdbx_strand_id
1 'polypeptide(L)'
;MSMCNLSVCLLGKFMKSSGNASAKVMYERAVPPYYYRPKENDHAVLREQWIRAKYERTEFSGETKYPPLAYTTGFYEGLLWKKGKENTQFLKRKFVLSEREFTMTYYNKDNESKGPKAVIPIKDLNATFQPDKIGHPNGLQLIYQDAIHTRNLYVYHESPQEIVTWYNAIRAARYAYLKTAYPTGSDEELIPKITRNYLKEGYMEKTGPQQTESFKKRWFILDSQNRKLLYFKGQLDAEELGAVFIGTESNGYSVKEYIPKHTRGNKWNCGLMVDTPGRQFVFMCEQERDKKEWLDALKHVLSRPMAPQDYTVEANIKYKN
;
A
#
# COMPACT_ATOMS: atom_id res chain seq x y z
N MET A 1 -5.65 -57.45 1.79
CA MET A 1 -5.18 -56.11 1.35
C MET A 1 -5.95 -55.07 2.12
N SER A 2 -5.25 -54.27 2.94
CA SER A 2 -5.83 -53.35 3.93
C SER A 2 -6.59 -52.18 3.28
N MET A 3 -7.72 -51.76 3.88
CA MET A 3 -8.51 -50.58 3.48
C MET A 3 -7.66 -49.30 3.31
N CYS A 4 -6.51 -49.20 3.99
CA CYS A 4 -5.53 -48.12 3.79
C CYS A 4 -5.05 -47.99 2.34
N ASN A 5 -4.80 -49.11 1.64
CA ASN A 5 -4.30 -49.08 0.26
C ASN A 5 -5.38 -48.64 -0.74
N LEU A 6 -6.66 -48.90 -0.43
CA LEU A 6 -7.78 -48.47 -1.27
C LEU A 6 -8.02 -46.97 -1.15
N SER A 7 -7.98 -46.41 0.07
CA SER A 7 -8.10 -44.96 0.30
C SER A 7 -6.98 -44.16 -0.34
N VAL A 8 -5.72 -44.63 -0.27
CA VAL A 8 -4.59 -43.95 -0.92
C VAL A 8 -4.71 -43.99 -2.44
N CYS A 9 -5.15 -45.11 -3.03
CA CYS A 9 -5.41 -45.21 -4.47
C CYS A 9 -6.59 -44.32 -4.92
N LEU A 10 -7.67 -44.24 -4.14
CA LEU A 10 -8.81 -43.37 -4.43
C LEU A 10 -8.44 -41.89 -4.33
N LEU A 11 -7.66 -41.51 -3.32
CA LEU A 11 -7.13 -40.16 -3.16
C LEU A 11 -6.21 -39.79 -4.34
N GLY A 12 -5.32 -40.70 -4.76
CA GLY A 12 -4.44 -40.50 -5.92
C GLY A 12 -5.21 -40.35 -7.24
N LYS A 13 -6.31 -41.08 -7.43
CA LYS A 13 -7.20 -40.93 -8.59
C LYS A 13 -7.96 -39.61 -8.55
N PHE A 14 -8.50 -39.21 -7.40
CA PHE A 14 -9.18 -37.93 -7.21
C PHE A 14 -8.25 -36.74 -7.44
N MET A 15 -7.01 -36.77 -6.92
CA MET A 15 -6.04 -35.70 -7.14
C MET A 15 -5.60 -35.58 -8.60
N LYS A 16 -5.54 -36.70 -9.34
CA LYS A 16 -5.29 -36.69 -10.80
C LYS A 16 -6.45 -36.11 -11.61
N SER A 17 -7.71 -36.35 -11.22
CA SER A 17 -8.87 -35.76 -11.90
C SER A 17 -9.13 -34.29 -11.48
N SER A 18 -8.74 -33.91 -10.26
CA SER A 18 -9.05 -32.64 -9.61
C SER A 18 -7.81 -31.74 -9.44
N GLY A 19 -6.83 -31.85 -10.33
CA GLY A 19 -5.59 -31.07 -10.26
C GLY A 19 -5.78 -29.55 -10.40
N ASN A 20 -4.69 -28.79 -10.24
CA ASN A 20 -4.71 -27.32 -10.22
C ASN A 20 -5.41 -26.67 -11.44
N ALA A 21 -5.30 -27.29 -12.62
CA ALA A 21 -5.99 -26.82 -13.83
C ALA A 21 -7.52 -26.92 -13.68
N SER A 22 -8.03 -28.08 -13.26
CA SER A 22 -9.46 -28.30 -12.99
C SER A 22 -9.97 -27.37 -11.89
N ALA A 23 -9.20 -27.22 -10.81
CA ALA A 23 -9.55 -26.31 -9.71
C ALA A 23 -9.60 -24.85 -10.17
N LYS A 24 -8.69 -24.41 -11.04
CA LYS A 24 -8.70 -23.05 -11.61
C LYS A 24 -9.93 -22.83 -12.49
N VAL A 25 -10.28 -23.79 -13.34
CA VAL A 25 -11.47 -23.72 -14.20
C VAL A 25 -12.76 -23.61 -13.38
N MET A 26 -12.83 -24.30 -12.24
CA MET A 26 -14.02 -24.31 -11.38
C MET A 26 -14.09 -23.13 -10.41
N TYR A 27 -13.03 -22.90 -9.62
CA TYR A 27 -13.03 -21.98 -8.48
C TYR A 27 -12.41 -20.61 -8.78
N GLU A 28 -11.87 -20.42 -9.99
CA GLU A 28 -11.36 -19.12 -10.45
C GLU A 28 -11.99 -18.67 -11.77
N ARG A 29 -13.15 -19.24 -12.13
CA ARG A 29 -13.84 -19.01 -13.40
C ARG A 29 -14.15 -17.53 -13.65
N ALA A 30 -14.62 -16.83 -12.62
CA ALA A 30 -15.12 -15.46 -12.71
C ALA A 30 -14.44 -14.53 -11.70
N VAL A 31 -13.12 -14.64 -11.52
CA VAL A 31 -12.36 -13.72 -10.66
C VAL A 31 -12.30 -12.34 -11.34
N PRO A 32 -12.80 -11.27 -10.71
CA PRO A 32 -12.73 -9.94 -11.30
C PRO A 32 -11.28 -9.48 -11.52
N PRO A 33 -10.96 -8.73 -12.59
CA PRO A 33 -9.60 -8.26 -12.88
C PRO A 33 -8.97 -7.46 -11.73
N TYR A 34 -9.81 -6.73 -10.97
CA TYR A 34 -9.38 -5.93 -9.83
C TYR A 34 -9.24 -6.73 -8.53
N TYR A 35 -9.72 -7.97 -8.43
CA TYR A 35 -9.61 -8.75 -7.19
C TYR A 35 -8.13 -9.08 -6.92
N TYR A 36 -7.66 -8.85 -5.70
CA TYR A 36 -6.26 -9.09 -5.35
C TYR A 36 -5.95 -10.59 -5.26
N ARG A 37 -4.97 -11.04 -6.05
CA ARG A 37 -4.44 -12.40 -6.01
C ARG A 37 -3.17 -12.41 -5.15
N PRO A 38 -3.18 -13.02 -3.95
CA PRO A 38 -2.04 -12.95 -3.05
C PRO A 38 -0.84 -13.76 -3.55
N LYS A 39 0.35 -13.28 -3.19
CA LYS A 39 1.65 -13.91 -3.39
C LYS A 39 2.09 -14.66 -2.13
N GLU A 40 3.14 -15.47 -2.24
CA GLU A 40 3.67 -16.28 -1.15
C GLU A 40 4.06 -15.45 0.09
N ASN A 41 4.66 -14.28 -0.15
CA ASN A 41 5.15 -13.38 0.89
C ASN A 41 4.09 -12.38 1.40
N ASP A 42 2.84 -12.45 0.90
CA ASP A 42 1.77 -11.61 1.43
C ASP A 42 1.34 -12.08 2.83
N HIS A 43 0.81 -11.12 3.59
CA HIS A 43 0.29 -11.36 4.94
C HIS A 43 -0.74 -12.49 4.96
N ALA A 44 -0.73 -13.28 6.04
CA ALA A 44 -1.54 -14.49 6.17
C ALA A 44 -3.03 -14.24 5.90
N VAL A 45 -3.57 -13.10 6.34
CA VAL A 45 -4.97 -12.71 6.12
C VAL A 45 -5.36 -12.70 4.63
N LEU A 46 -4.50 -12.20 3.75
CA LEU A 46 -4.76 -12.15 2.31
C LEU A 46 -4.76 -13.56 1.70
N ARG A 47 -3.78 -14.39 2.08
CA ARG A 47 -3.66 -15.77 1.60
C ARG A 47 -4.82 -16.64 2.07
N GLU A 48 -5.16 -16.56 3.35
CA GLU A 48 -6.28 -17.31 3.94
C GLU A 48 -7.61 -16.89 3.31
N GLN A 49 -7.89 -15.59 3.22
CA GLN A 49 -9.17 -15.13 2.66
C GLN A 49 -9.30 -15.41 1.16
N TRP A 50 -8.19 -15.49 0.42
CA TRP A 50 -8.21 -15.97 -0.96
C TRP A 50 -8.61 -17.46 -1.05
N ILE A 51 -8.04 -18.31 -0.20
CA ILE A 51 -8.40 -19.74 -0.15
C ILE A 51 -9.87 -19.90 0.21
N ARG A 52 -10.35 -19.19 1.24
CA ARG A 52 -11.75 -19.22 1.67
C ARG A 52 -12.70 -18.67 0.59
N ALA A 53 -12.36 -17.57 -0.07
CA ALA A 53 -13.15 -17.02 -1.17
C ALA A 53 -13.33 -18.05 -2.31
N LYS A 54 -12.26 -18.78 -2.65
CA LYS A 54 -12.31 -19.81 -3.70
C LYS A 54 -13.10 -21.04 -3.31
N TYR A 55 -12.80 -21.65 -2.17
CA TYR A 55 -13.23 -23.02 -1.88
C TYR A 55 -14.35 -23.12 -0.85
N GLU A 56 -14.39 -22.20 0.13
CA GLU A 56 -15.42 -22.19 1.16
C GLU A 56 -16.65 -21.42 0.68
N ARG A 57 -16.45 -20.20 0.17
CA ARG A 57 -17.52 -19.28 -0.24
C ARG A 57 -17.84 -19.33 -1.73
N THR A 58 -16.96 -19.99 -2.50
CA THR A 58 -17.09 -20.19 -3.95
C THR A 58 -17.44 -18.91 -4.72
N GLU A 59 -16.82 -17.80 -4.34
CA GLU A 59 -17.16 -16.45 -4.81
C GLU A 59 -16.96 -16.29 -6.33
N PHE A 60 -16.09 -17.10 -6.93
CA PHE A 60 -15.68 -16.98 -8.33
C PHE A 60 -16.15 -18.14 -9.22
N SER A 61 -17.17 -18.89 -8.80
CA SER A 61 -17.74 -20.02 -9.58
C SER A 61 -18.40 -19.56 -10.89
N GLY A 62 -18.67 -18.26 -11.04
CA GLY A 62 -19.44 -17.68 -12.15
C GLY A 62 -20.95 -17.68 -11.93
N GLU A 63 -21.41 -18.24 -10.81
CA GLU A 63 -22.81 -18.14 -10.38
C GLU A 63 -23.07 -16.76 -9.77
N THR A 64 -24.23 -16.19 -10.07
CA THR A 64 -24.69 -14.95 -9.43
C THR A 64 -24.93 -15.21 -7.94
N LYS A 65 -24.21 -14.49 -7.08
CA LYS A 65 -24.38 -14.56 -5.62
C LYS A 65 -25.51 -13.64 -5.18
N TYR A 66 -26.33 -14.10 -4.24
CA TYR A 66 -27.35 -13.29 -3.57
C TYR A 66 -27.19 -13.39 -2.04
N PRO A 67 -27.01 -12.26 -1.32
CA PRO A 67 -26.83 -10.91 -1.87
C PRO A 67 -25.55 -10.78 -2.74
N PRO A 68 -25.48 -9.78 -3.65
CA PRO A 68 -24.27 -9.54 -4.44
C PRO A 68 -23.04 -9.33 -3.56
N LEU A 69 -21.87 -9.73 -4.07
CA LEU A 69 -20.60 -9.55 -3.37
C LEU A 69 -20.31 -8.06 -3.26
N ALA A 70 -20.01 -7.56 -2.07
CA ALA A 70 -19.89 -6.12 -1.79
C ALA A 70 -18.83 -5.40 -2.67
N TYR A 71 -17.77 -6.09 -3.10
CA TYR A 71 -16.76 -5.55 -4.00
C TYR A 71 -17.18 -5.57 -5.50
N THR A 72 -18.45 -5.86 -5.80
CA THR A 72 -19.02 -5.88 -7.16
C THR A 72 -20.20 -4.91 -7.34
N THR A 73 -20.66 -4.26 -6.28
CA THR A 73 -21.88 -3.42 -6.28
C THR A 73 -21.63 -1.96 -6.64
N GLY A 74 -20.38 -1.50 -6.63
CA GLY A 74 -20.02 -0.07 -6.79
C GLY A 74 -20.35 0.81 -5.57
N PHE A 75 -20.89 0.22 -4.49
CA PHE A 75 -21.19 0.92 -3.25
C PHE A 75 -20.97 -0.02 -2.05
N TYR A 76 -20.22 0.43 -1.06
CA TYR A 76 -19.99 -0.35 0.15
C TYR A 76 -19.85 0.56 1.37
N GLU A 77 -20.58 0.24 2.43
CA GLU A 77 -20.52 0.96 3.69
C GLU A 77 -20.42 0.01 4.88
N GLY A 78 -19.88 0.53 5.98
CA GLY A 78 -19.68 -0.26 7.18
C GLY A 78 -18.79 0.45 8.19
N LEU A 79 -18.61 -0.19 9.34
CA LEU A 79 -17.79 0.33 10.41
C LEU A 79 -16.37 -0.21 10.29
N LEU A 80 -15.37 0.67 10.38
CA LEU A 80 -13.98 0.27 10.59
C LEU A 80 -13.46 0.88 11.88
N TRP A 81 -12.63 0.13 12.60
CA TRP A 81 -11.83 0.68 13.68
C TRP A 81 -10.75 1.54 13.08
N LYS A 82 -10.73 2.83 13.41
CA LYS A 82 -9.80 3.81 12.84
C LYS A 82 -8.98 4.48 13.94
N LYS A 83 -7.66 4.51 13.78
CA LYS A 83 -6.75 5.25 14.66
C LYS A 83 -7.02 6.76 14.60
N GLY A 84 -6.97 7.43 15.75
CA GLY A 84 -6.97 8.90 15.83
C GLY A 84 -5.73 9.54 15.20
N LYS A 85 -5.83 10.85 14.88
CA LYS A 85 -4.73 11.62 14.29
C LYS A 85 -3.53 11.70 15.24
N GLU A 86 -3.79 12.26 16.43
CA GLU A 86 -2.76 12.55 17.45
C GLU A 86 -2.65 11.44 18.50
N ASN A 87 -3.73 10.70 18.74
CA ASN A 87 -3.77 9.66 19.77
C ASN A 87 -3.57 8.26 19.17
N THR A 88 -3.24 7.31 20.05
CA THR A 88 -3.06 5.89 19.71
C THR A 88 -4.37 5.10 19.69
N GLN A 89 -5.49 5.73 20.08
CA GLN A 89 -6.77 5.05 20.22
C GLN A 89 -7.41 4.76 18.85
N PHE A 90 -7.95 3.56 18.71
CA PHE A 90 -8.83 3.19 17.62
C PHE A 90 -10.29 3.37 18.04
N LEU A 91 -11.09 3.99 17.18
CA LEU A 91 -12.52 4.18 17.40
C LEU A 91 -13.29 3.74 16.15
N LYS A 92 -14.49 3.17 16.33
CA LYS A 92 -15.36 2.81 15.22
C LYS A 92 -15.81 4.06 14.46
N ARG A 93 -15.71 4.02 13.14
CA ARG A 93 -16.11 5.09 12.23
C ARG A 93 -16.85 4.46 11.06
N LYS A 94 -17.98 5.05 10.67
CA LYS A 94 -18.66 4.67 9.43
C LYS A 94 -17.82 5.13 8.25
N PHE A 95 -17.53 4.22 7.35
CA PHE A 95 -16.93 4.48 6.05
C PHE A 95 -17.96 4.18 4.96
N VAL A 96 -17.93 4.98 3.90
CA VAL A 96 -18.79 4.81 2.72
C VAL A 96 -17.92 4.96 1.48
N LEU A 97 -17.85 3.93 0.66
CA LEU A 97 -17.19 3.90 -0.63
C LEU A 97 -18.25 4.00 -1.73
N SER A 98 -18.09 4.99 -2.61
CA SER A 98 -18.97 5.20 -3.76
C SER A 98 -18.16 5.24 -5.05
N GLU A 99 -18.40 4.27 -5.92
CA GLU A 99 -17.84 4.25 -7.27
C GLU A 99 -18.43 5.36 -8.13
N ARG A 100 -19.74 5.61 -8.00
CA ARG A 100 -20.44 6.68 -8.74
C ARG A 100 -19.83 8.05 -8.50
N GLU A 101 -19.51 8.35 -7.24
CA GLU A 101 -18.93 9.65 -6.85
C GLU A 101 -17.39 9.64 -6.88
N PHE A 102 -16.77 8.49 -7.17
CA PHE A 102 -15.33 8.26 -7.02
C PHE A 102 -14.76 8.78 -5.70
N THR A 103 -15.45 8.49 -4.59
CA THR A 103 -15.02 8.91 -3.25
C THR A 103 -15.12 7.79 -2.21
N MET A 104 -14.22 7.85 -1.24
CA MET A 104 -14.36 7.17 0.05
C MET A 104 -14.55 8.24 1.13
N THR A 105 -15.64 8.18 1.87
CA THR A 105 -15.94 9.13 2.95
C THR A 105 -15.94 8.42 4.28
N TYR A 106 -15.67 9.16 5.36
CA TYR A 106 -15.85 8.64 6.71
C TYR A 106 -16.43 9.67 7.66
N TYR A 107 -17.13 9.18 8.69
CA TYR A 107 -17.88 9.98 9.65
C TYR A 107 -17.34 9.76 11.06
N ASN A 108 -17.27 10.83 11.87
CA ASN A 108 -16.74 10.75 13.25
C ASN A 108 -17.59 9.89 14.19
N LYS A 109 -18.87 9.71 13.89
CA LYS A 109 -19.87 8.86 14.56
C LYS A 109 -20.89 8.41 13.50
N ASP A 110 -21.85 7.57 13.86
CA ASP A 110 -22.93 7.11 12.96
C ASP A 110 -23.93 8.22 12.58
N ASN A 111 -23.73 9.45 13.06
CA ASN A 111 -24.60 10.57 12.73
C ASN A 111 -24.11 11.30 11.47
N GLU A 112 -24.73 10.95 10.33
CA GLU A 112 -24.51 11.59 9.03
C GLU A 112 -25.00 13.04 8.96
N SER A 113 -25.82 13.49 9.91
CA SER A 113 -26.38 14.85 9.91
C SER A 113 -25.33 15.95 10.05
N LYS A 114 -24.12 15.62 10.53
CA LYS A 114 -22.98 16.54 10.64
C LYS A 114 -22.07 16.55 9.41
N GLY A 115 -22.43 15.78 8.38
CA GLY A 115 -21.63 15.60 7.18
C GLY A 115 -20.38 14.73 7.40
N PRO A 116 -19.69 14.37 6.30
CA PRO A 116 -18.49 13.55 6.35
C PRO A 116 -17.35 14.31 7.05
N LYS A 117 -16.57 13.60 7.87
CA LYS A 117 -15.35 14.15 8.46
C LYS A 117 -14.26 14.33 7.41
N ALA A 118 -14.22 13.47 6.40
CA ALA A 118 -13.37 13.63 5.24
C ALA A 118 -14.04 13.00 4.01
N VAL A 119 -13.78 13.60 2.85
CA VAL A 119 -14.11 13.07 1.54
C VAL A 119 -12.80 12.81 0.82
N ILE A 120 -12.51 11.53 0.55
CA ILE A 120 -11.23 11.08 0.01
C ILE A 120 -11.44 10.70 -1.46
N PRO A 121 -10.84 11.43 -2.41
CA PRO A 121 -10.94 11.10 -3.83
C PRO A 121 -10.28 9.75 -4.14
N ILE A 122 -10.98 8.90 -4.88
CA ILE A 122 -10.46 7.59 -5.30
C ILE A 122 -9.21 7.75 -6.17
N LYS A 123 -9.09 8.84 -6.93
CA LYS A 123 -7.90 9.22 -7.71
C LYS A 123 -6.58 9.05 -6.94
N ASP A 124 -6.53 9.47 -5.68
CA ASP A 124 -5.29 9.54 -4.90
C ASP A 124 -5.23 8.50 -3.78
N LEU A 125 -6.31 7.71 -3.58
CA LEU A 125 -6.39 6.69 -2.56
C LEU A 125 -5.53 5.47 -2.90
N ASN A 126 -4.67 5.09 -1.96
CA ASN A 126 -3.95 3.82 -1.93
C ASN A 126 -4.34 3.03 -0.68
N ALA A 127 -4.29 1.70 -0.77
CA ALA A 127 -4.54 0.80 0.34
C ALA A 127 -3.48 -0.30 0.37
N THR A 128 -2.88 -0.55 1.55
CA THR A 128 -1.86 -1.59 1.76
C THR A 128 -2.04 -2.24 3.12
N PHE A 129 -2.02 -3.57 3.19
CA PHE A 129 -1.99 -4.28 4.47
C PHE A 129 -0.67 -4.03 5.18
N GLN A 130 -0.76 -3.71 6.48
CA GLN A 130 0.38 -3.32 7.34
C GLN A 130 0.20 -3.86 8.77
N PRO A 131 -0.06 -5.17 8.96
CA PRO A 131 -0.44 -5.73 10.24
C PRO A 131 0.62 -5.55 11.33
N ASP A 132 1.90 -5.76 11.00
CA ASP A 132 3.00 -5.62 11.96
C ASP A 132 3.17 -4.17 12.43
N LYS A 133 3.05 -3.21 11.50
CA LYS A 133 3.13 -1.77 11.78
C LYS A 133 1.96 -1.30 12.66
N ILE A 134 0.77 -1.81 12.38
CA ILE A 134 -0.47 -1.41 13.06
C ILE A 134 -0.65 -2.16 14.39
N GLY A 135 -0.02 -3.33 14.56
CA GLY A 135 -0.21 -4.20 15.71
C GLY A 135 -1.52 -4.97 15.68
N HIS A 136 -2.07 -5.25 14.49
CA HIS A 136 -3.32 -5.99 14.32
C HIS A 136 -3.27 -6.86 13.05
N PRO A 137 -3.65 -8.15 13.08
CA PRO A 137 -3.53 -9.06 11.92
C PRO A 137 -4.30 -8.59 10.68
N ASN A 138 -5.36 -7.82 10.90
CA ASN A 138 -6.22 -7.22 9.88
C ASN A 138 -5.91 -5.72 9.64
N GLY A 139 -4.71 -5.26 9.98
CA GLY A 139 -4.32 -3.86 9.85
C GLY A 139 -4.18 -3.44 8.38
N LEU A 140 -4.94 -2.42 7.97
CA LEU A 140 -4.90 -1.81 6.65
C LEU A 140 -4.52 -0.33 6.78
N GLN A 141 -3.52 0.09 6.00
CA GLN A 141 -3.14 1.49 5.86
C GLN A 141 -3.80 2.06 4.59
N LEU A 142 -4.60 3.11 4.77
CA LEU A 142 -5.17 3.91 3.68
C LEU A 142 -4.39 5.21 3.57
N ILE A 143 -4.02 5.59 2.35
CA ILE A 143 -3.12 6.70 2.11
C ILE A 143 -3.67 7.53 0.98
N TYR A 144 -3.74 8.83 1.16
CA TYR A 144 -4.25 9.74 0.13
C TYR A 144 -3.56 11.09 0.20
N GLN A 145 -3.65 11.84 -0.89
CA GLN A 145 -3.17 13.21 -0.93
C GLN A 145 -4.23 14.13 -0.31
N ASP A 146 -3.88 14.83 0.77
CA ASP A 146 -4.73 15.81 1.45
C ASP A 146 -4.10 17.20 1.32
N ALA A 147 -4.64 18.00 0.41
CA ALA A 147 -4.02 19.23 -0.06
C ALA A 147 -2.55 18.98 -0.43
N ILE A 148 -1.62 19.56 0.33
CA ILE A 148 -0.19 19.39 0.08
C ILE A 148 0.37 18.13 0.78
N HIS A 149 -0.28 17.56 1.79
CA HIS A 149 0.27 16.46 2.60
C HIS A 149 -0.13 15.07 2.10
N THR A 150 0.68 14.07 2.43
CA THR A 150 0.31 12.66 2.34
C THR A 150 -0.33 12.25 3.67
N ARG A 151 -1.62 11.91 3.63
CA ARG A 151 -2.40 11.55 4.81
C ARG A 151 -2.48 10.04 4.96
N ASN A 152 -2.07 9.53 6.11
CA ASN A 152 -2.20 8.13 6.51
C ASN A 152 -3.41 7.94 7.44
N LEU A 153 -4.28 7.00 7.10
CA LEU A 153 -5.27 6.43 8.02
C LEU A 153 -4.89 4.97 8.28
N TYR A 154 -4.89 4.59 9.56
CA TYR A 154 -4.69 3.21 9.98
C TYR A 154 -6.03 2.67 10.44
N VAL A 155 -6.50 1.63 9.78
CA VAL A 155 -7.80 1.01 10.03
C VAL A 155 -7.67 -0.49 10.18
N TYR A 156 -8.64 -1.11 10.83
CA TYR A 156 -8.81 -2.56 10.82
C TYR A 156 -10.28 -2.93 11.01
N HIS A 157 -10.57 -4.20 10.80
CA HIS A 157 -11.82 -4.84 11.19
C HIS A 157 -11.51 -6.15 11.94
N GLU A 158 -12.38 -6.54 12.89
CA GLU A 158 -12.20 -7.80 13.64
C GLU A 158 -12.33 -9.02 12.72
N SER A 159 -13.33 -9.00 11.83
CA SER A 159 -13.47 -10.02 10.78
C SER A 159 -12.41 -9.85 9.69
N PRO A 160 -11.59 -10.89 9.41
CA PRO A 160 -10.63 -10.89 8.31
C PRO A 160 -11.31 -10.85 6.94
N GLN A 161 -12.51 -11.44 6.80
CA GLN A 161 -13.28 -11.37 5.57
C GLN A 161 -13.68 -9.93 5.27
N GLU A 162 -14.22 -9.20 6.25
CA GLU A 162 -14.68 -7.83 6.05
C GLU A 162 -13.54 -6.89 5.66
N ILE A 163 -12.36 -6.97 6.29
CA ILE A 163 -11.25 -6.09 5.89
C ILE A 163 -10.75 -6.40 4.47
N VAL A 164 -10.76 -7.67 4.06
CA VAL A 164 -10.37 -8.09 2.70
C VAL A 164 -11.45 -7.69 1.68
N THR A 165 -12.72 -7.71 2.07
CA THR A 165 -13.84 -7.16 1.28
C THR A 165 -13.64 -5.66 1.07
N TRP A 166 -13.34 -4.88 2.12
CA TRP A 166 -13.01 -3.46 2.01
C TRP A 166 -11.84 -3.21 1.07
N TYR A 167 -10.76 -3.98 1.20
CA TYR A 167 -9.60 -3.86 0.35
C TYR A 167 -9.94 -4.11 -1.13
N ASN A 168 -10.70 -5.17 -1.44
CA ASN A 168 -11.11 -5.47 -2.81
C ASN A 168 -12.16 -4.50 -3.36
N ALA A 169 -13.04 -3.94 -2.50
CA ALA A 169 -13.98 -2.90 -2.90
C ALA A 169 -13.24 -1.60 -3.27
N ILE A 170 -12.25 -1.18 -2.47
CA ILE A 170 -11.37 -0.06 -2.80
C ILE A 170 -10.66 -0.31 -4.14
N ARG A 171 -10.17 -1.53 -4.35
CA ARG A 171 -9.54 -1.93 -5.61
C ARG A 171 -10.52 -1.87 -6.79
N ALA A 172 -11.77 -2.28 -6.62
CA ALA A 172 -12.81 -2.17 -7.64
C ALA A 172 -13.05 -0.70 -8.02
N ALA A 173 -13.29 0.17 -7.04
CA ALA A 173 -13.51 1.60 -7.27
C ALA A 173 -12.30 2.27 -7.94
N ARG A 174 -11.07 1.91 -7.51
CA ARG A 174 -9.82 2.36 -8.14
C ARG A 174 -9.71 1.91 -9.59
N TYR A 175 -10.07 0.67 -9.90
CA TYR A 175 -10.06 0.14 -11.25
C TYR A 175 -11.10 0.86 -12.15
N ALA A 176 -12.31 1.07 -11.65
CA ALA A 176 -13.35 1.83 -12.36
C ALA A 176 -12.91 3.28 -12.65
N TYR A 177 -12.28 3.95 -11.66
CA TYR A 177 -11.68 5.27 -11.85
C TYR A 177 -10.60 5.24 -12.95
N LEU A 178 -9.69 4.26 -12.91
CA LEU A 178 -8.61 4.14 -13.89
C LEU A 178 -9.14 3.87 -15.30
N LYS A 179 -10.18 3.04 -15.46
CA LYS A 179 -10.85 2.81 -16.76
C LYS A 179 -11.52 4.07 -17.28
N THR A 180 -12.04 4.92 -16.39
CA THR A 180 -12.63 6.21 -16.78
C THR A 180 -11.55 7.24 -17.16
N ALA A 181 -10.47 7.31 -16.39
CA ALA A 181 -9.37 8.25 -16.61
C ALA A 181 -8.47 7.85 -17.80
N TYR A 182 -8.40 6.55 -18.12
CA TYR A 182 -7.61 5.99 -19.21
C TYR A 182 -8.46 5.01 -20.02
N PRO A 183 -9.42 5.48 -20.84
CA PRO A 183 -10.38 4.62 -21.55
C PRO A 183 -9.74 3.60 -22.49
N THR A 184 -8.56 3.92 -23.04
CA THR A 184 -7.80 3.04 -23.93
C THR A 184 -6.79 2.15 -23.20
N GLY A 185 -6.67 2.27 -21.87
CA GLY A 185 -5.71 1.53 -21.07
C GLY A 185 -6.09 0.06 -20.91
N SER A 186 -5.14 -0.83 -21.20
CA SER A 186 -5.34 -2.27 -21.05
C SER A 186 -5.39 -2.69 -19.58
N ASP A 187 -5.92 -3.87 -19.28
CA ASP A 187 -5.94 -4.37 -17.90
C ASP A 187 -4.53 -4.58 -17.35
N GLU A 188 -3.60 -5.03 -18.20
CA GLU A 188 -2.19 -5.24 -17.87
C GLU A 188 -1.51 -3.92 -17.44
N GLU A 189 -1.89 -2.80 -18.06
CA GLU A 189 -1.37 -1.47 -17.73
C GLU A 189 -2.01 -0.86 -16.48
N LEU A 190 -3.30 -1.14 -16.25
CA LEU A 190 -4.08 -0.50 -15.19
C LEU A 190 -4.07 -1.26 -13.86
N ILE A 191 -4.09 -2.60 -13.88
CA ILE A 191 -4.10 -3.42 -12.66
C ILE A 191 -2.95 -3.08 -11.70
N PRO A 192 -1.70 -2.88 -12.16
CA PRO A 192 -0.59 -2.47 -11.29
C PRO A 192 -0.75 -1.08 -10.64
N LYS A 193 -1.68 -0.25 -11.13
CA LYS A 193 -1.94 1.11 -10.65
C LYS A 193 -3.12 1.19 -9.65
N ILE A 194 -3.86 0.09 -9.46
CA ILE A 194 -5.04 0.05 -8.58
C ILE A 194 -4.64 0.35 -7.14
N THR A 195 -3.73 -0.46 -6.58
CA THR A 195 -3.09 -0.28 -5.27
C THR A 195 -1.61 -0.57 -5.42
N ARG A 196 -0.77 0.13 -4.66
CA ARG A 196 0.69 0.03 -4.73
C ARG A 196 1.29 -0.29 -3.38
N ASN A 197 2.26 -1.19 -3.38
CA ASN A 197 3.13 -1.42 -2.23
C ASN A 197 4.29 -0.42 -2.26
N TYR A 198 4.78 -0.06 -1.08
CA TYR A 198 5.98 0.76 -0.97
C TYR A 198 7.21 -0.09 -1.23
N LEU A 199 8.19 0.51 -1.93
CA LEU A 199 9.37 -0.22 -2.37
C LEU A 199 10.27 -0.59 -1.18
N LYS A 200 10.39 0.33 -0.22
CA LYS A 200 11.05 0.10 1.06
C LYS A 200 10.48 1.05 2.11
N GLU A 201 10.37 0.55 3.33
CA GLU A 201 10.10 1.34 4.52
C GLU A 201 11.11 0.98 5.61
N GLY A 202 11.39 1.90 6.51
CA GLY A 202 12.39 1.68 7.55
C GLY A 202 12.79 2.94 8.28
N TYR A 203 13.44 2.78 9.43
CA TYR A 203 14.06 3.92 10.10
C TYR A 203 15.40 4.27 9.44
N MET A 204 15.67 5.56 9.29
CA MET A 204 17.00 6.13 9.05
C MET A 204 17.17 7.35 9.98
N GLU A 205 18.40 7.73 10.30
CA GLU A 205 18.67 9.06 10.86
C GLU A 205 18.93 10.05 9.73
N LYS A 206 18.45 11.29 9.89
CA LYS A 206 18.74 12.39 8.95
C LYS A 206 19.19 13.64 9.69
N THR A 207 20.03 14.45 9.04
CA THR A 207 20.38 15.81 9.49
C THR A 207 19.58 16.88 8.72
N GLY A 208 19.80 18.16 9.04
CA GLY A 208 19.20 19.31 8.38
C GLY A 208 19.98 19.73 7.11
N PRO A 209 19.56 20.81 6.44
CA PRO A 209 20.12 21.22 5.15
C PRO A 209 21.61 21.57 5.21
N GLN A 210 22.07 22.19 6.31
CA GLN A 210 23.46 22.60 6.48
C GLN A 210 24.38 21.45 6.91
N GLN A 211 23.80 20.28 7.25
CA GLN A 211 24.53 19.11 7.76
C GLN A 211 25.32 19.39 9.05
N THR A 212 24.96 20.47 9.76
CA THR A 212 25.51 20.85 11.06
C THR A 212 24.56 20.51 12.19
N GLU A 213 23.28 20.30 11.87
CA GLU A 213 22.25 19.96 12.83
C GLU A 213 22.37 18.51 13.30
N SER A 214 21.88 18.26 14.52
CA SER A 214 21.87 16.92 15.07
C SER A 214 21.01 15.97 14.22
N PHE A 215 21.49 14.74 14.09
CA PHE A 215 20.76 13.68 13.43
C PHE A 215 19.51 13.31 14.22
N LYS A 216 18.42 13.07 13.50
CA LYS A 216 17.15 12.65 14.08
C LYS A 216 16.65 11.38 13.40
N LYS A 217 16.33 10.35 14.18
CA LYS A 217 15.66 9.13 13.72
C LYS A 217 14.28 9.46 13.16
N ARG A 218 13.99 8.98 11.95
CA ARG A 218 12.72 9.19 11.24
C ARG A 218 12.30 7.90 10.56
N TRP A 219 10.99 7.66 10.47
CA TRP A 219 10.45 6.58 9.66
C TRP A 219 10.36 7.04 8.21
N PHE A 220 10.90 6.26 7.28
CA PHE A 220 10.90 6.58 5.86
C PHE A 220 10.04 5.62 5.07
N ILE A 221 9.40 6.14 4.02
CA ILE A 221 8.59 5.38 3.08
C ILE A 221 8.99 5.80 1.66
N LEU A 222 9.45 4.86 0.85
CA LEU A 222 9.78 5.10 -0.56
C LEU A 222 8.63 4.68 -1.48
N ASP A 223 7.92 5.67 -1.99
CA ASP A 223 6.91 5.53 -3.03
C ASP A 223 7.59 5.61 -4.40
N SER A 224 7.83 4.44 -5.00
CA SER A 224 8.43 4.35 -6.34
C SER A 224 7.54 5.00 -7.41
N GLN A 225 6.21 4.89 -7.32
CA GLN A 225 5.30 5.41 -8.35
C GLN A 225 5.31 6.94 -8.40
N ASN A 226 5.21 7.59 -7.24
CA ASN A 226 5.28 9.05 -7.15
C ASN A 226 6.70 9.59 -7.01
N ARG A 227 7.70 8.71 -6.94
CA ARG A 227 9.12 9.06 -6.76
C ARG A 227 9.36 9.91 -5.52
N LYS A 228 8.65 9.59 -4.43
CA LYS A 228 8.73 10.31 -3.15
C LYS A 228 9.38 9.44 -2.10
N LEU A 229 10.43 9.94 -1.47
CA LEU A 229 10.92 9.47 -0.19
C LEU A 229 10.31 10.34 0.92
N LEU A 230 9.24 9.85 1.54
CA LEU A 230 8.52 10.51 2.63
C LEU A 230 9.20 10.20 3.96
N TYR A 231 9.20 11.14 4.90
CA TYR A 231 9.70 10.89 6.26
C TYR A 231 8.78 11.41 7.36
N PHE A 232 8.66 10.63 8.43
CA PHE A 232 7.73 10.81 9.55
C PHE A 232 8.49 10.79 10.88
N LYS A 233 7.91 11.33 11.96
CA LYS A 233 8.49 11.22 13.31
C LYS A 233 8.44 9.76 13.79
N GLY A 234 7.33 9.07 13.52
CA GLY A 234 7.11 7.66 13.82
C GLY A 234 6.33 6.92 12.73
N GLN A 235 6.25 5.59 12.86
CA GLN A 235 5.63 4.68 11.89
C GLN A 235 4.14 4.90 11.66
N LEU A 236 3.43 5.38 12.69
CA LEU A 236 1.95 5.53 12.70
C LEU A 236 1.50 6.99 12.71
N ASP A 237 2.39 7.89 12.29
CA ASP A 237 2.07 9.31 12.13
C ASP A 237 1.12 9.50 10.96
N ALA A 238 0.15 10.39 11.16
CA ALA A 238 -0.90 10.61 10.18
C ALA A 238 -0.43 11.45 8.97
N GLU A 239 0.64 12.22 9.10
CA GLU A 239 1.15 13.16 8.08
C GLU A 239 2.69 13.13 8.08
N GLU A 240 3.29 13.32 6.90
CA GLU A 240 4.74 13.40 6.75
C GLU A 240 5.29 14.73 7.30
N LEU A 241 6.53 14.68 7.81
CA LEU A 241 7.30 15.87 8.14
C LEU A 241 7.95 16.51 6.90
N GLY A 242 8.07 15.75 5.81
CA GLY A 242 8.57 16.23 4.54
C GLY A 242 8.79 15.11 3.54
N ALA A 243 9.19 15.50 2.34
CA ALA A 243 9.36 14.61 1.21
C ALA A 243 10.61 14.99 0.40
N VAL A 244 11.31 13.98 -0.10
CA VAL A 244 12.38 14.14 -1.09
C VAL A 244 11.89 13.54 -2.40
N PHE A 245 11.89 14.33 -3.46
CA PHE A 245 11.65 13.80 -4.80
C PHE A 245 12.90 13.07 -5.29
N ILE A 246 12.74 11.91 -5.91
CA ILE A 246 13.84 11.11 -6.45
C ILE A 246 13.76 11.18 -7.97
N GLY A 247 14.50 12.13 -8.56
CA GLY A 247 14.58 12.34 -10.00
C GLY A 247 15.46 11.32 -10.72
N THR A 248 15.89 11.63 -11.94
CA THR A 248 16.89 10.85 -12.70
C THR A 248 18.27 11.51 -12.62
N GLU A 249 19.32 10.76 -12.97
CA GLU A 249 20.70 11.27 -13.05
C GLU A 249 20.83 12.42 -14.04
N SER A 250 20.16 12.34 -15.19
CA SER A 250 20.09 13.43 -16.19
C SER A 250 19.52 14.73 -15.64
N ASN A 251 18.74 14.65 -14.56
CA ASN A 251 18.09 15.78 -13.90
C ASN A 251 18.80 16.21 -12.62
N GLY A 252 20.06 15.79 -12.41
CA GLY A 252 20.89 16.21 -11.28
C GLY A 252 20.58 15.48 -9.97
N TYR A 253 20.01 14.28 -10.04
CA TYR A 253 19.78 13.42 -8.88
C TYR A 253 20.79 12.27 -8.84
N SER A 254 21.35 11.95 -7.67
CA SER A 254 22.19 10.77 -7.52
C SER A 254 22.11 10.18 -6.12
N VAL A 255 22.40 8.88 -6.01
CA VAL A 255 22.43 8.18 -4.72
C VAL A 255 23.75 7.44 -4.60
N LYS A 256 24.48 7.68 -3.49
CA LYS A 256 25.80 7.10 -3.26
C LYS A 256 26.00 6.74 -1.79
N GLU A 257 26.97 5.88 -1.55
CA GLU A 257 27.44 5.63 -0.19
C GLU A 257 28.07 6.90 0.39
N TYR A 258 27.85 7.10 1.69
CA TYR A 258 28.38 8.24 2.41
C TYR A 258 29.24 7.76 3.56
N ILE A 259 30.51 8.15 3.53
CA ILE A 259 31.46 7.92 4.61
C ILE A 259 31.36 9.11 5.57
N PRO A 260 30.92 8.93 6.82
CA PRO A 260 30.83 10.02 7.78
C PRO A 260 32.22 10.59 8.04
N LYS A 261 32.43 11.86 7.72
CA LYS A 261 33.74 12.49 7.92
C LYS A 261 34.10 12.65 9.40
N HIS A 262 33.12 12.68 10.31
CA HIS A 262 33.29 12.70 11.77
C HIS A 262 32.01 12.20 12.47
N THR A 263 32.11 11.73 13.73
CA THR A 263 30.97 11.34 14.59
C THR A 263 30.20 12.58 15.08
N ARG A 264 29.40 13.21 14.21
CA ARG A 264 28.63 14.42 14.55
C ARG A 264 27.20 14.05 14.94
N GLY A 265 27.03 13.57 16.17
CA GLY A 265 25.72 13.41 16.81
C GLY A 265 24.78 12.35 16.21
N ASN A 266 25.20 11.65 15.15
CA ASN A 266 24.55 10.44 14.65
C ASN A 266 24.89 9.25 15.56
N LYS A 267 23.89 8.39 15.80
CA LYS A 267 24.10 7.11 16.51
C LYS A 267 24.43 5.98 15.54
N TRP A 268 24.00 6.12 14.29
CA TRP A 268 24.13 5.11 13.25
C TRP A 268 25.27 5.43 12.28
N ASN A 269 25.96 4.41 11.78
CA ASN A 269 27.25 4.56 11.10
C ASN A 269 27.22 4.17 9.61
N CYS A 270 26.18 3.50 9.13
CA CYS A 270 26.07 3.08 7.73
C CYS A 270 25.41 4.18 6.90
N GLY A 271 26.22 5.08 6.33
CA GLY A 271 25.75 6.30 5.66
C GLY A 271 25.43 6.14 4.18
N LEU A 272 24.39 6.81 3.71
CA LEU A 272 24.11 7.06 2.30
C LEU A 272 23.71 8.52 2.06
N MET A 273 23.95 9.01 0.85
CA MET A 273 23.64 10.38 0.44
C MET A 273 22.75 10.36 -0.79
N VAL A 274 21.71 11.21 -0.76
CA VAL A 274 20.85 11.50 -1.90
C VAL A 274 21.10 12.95 -2.32
N ASP A 275 21.73 13.12 -3.47
CA ASP A 275 21.91 14.41 -4.10
C ASP A 275 20.65 14.75 -4.90
N THR A 276 20.18 15.99 -4.73
CA THR A 276 19.13 16.61 -5.55
C THR A 276 19.68 17.95 -6.07
N PRO A 277 19.08 18.55 -7.11
CA PRO A 277 19.58 19.80 -7.69
C PRO A 277 19.73 20.96 -6.68
N GLY A 278 18.89 21.00 -5.65
CA GLY A 278 18.90 22.09 -4.66
C GLY A 278 19.46 21.72 -3.29
N ARG A 279 19.68 20.43 -3.00
CA ARG A 279 20.04 19.98 -1.65
C ARG A 279 20.66 18.58 -1.65
N GLN A 280 21.64 18.40 -0.76
CA GLN A 280 22.14 17.08 -0.38
C GLN A 280 21.43 16.59 0.88
N PHE A 281 20.93 15.35 0.84
CA PHE A 281 20.36 14.68 2.00
C PHE A 281 21.31 13.59 2.46
N VAL A 282 21.70 13.64 3.73
CA VAL A 282 22.53 12.62 4.37
C VAL A 282 21.65 11.78 5.29
N PHE A 283 21.69 10.47 5.08
CA PHE A 283 20.97 9.48 5.85
C PHE A 283 21.92 8.46 6.46
N MET A 284 21.66 8.06 7.71
CA MET A 284 22.38 6.99 8.38
C MET A 284 21.43 5.82 8.62
N CYS A 285 21.90 4.60 8.38
CA CYS A 285 21.19 3.35 8.64
C CYS A 285 21.83 2.62 9.83
N GLU A 286 21.02 1.85 10.55
CA GLU A 286 21.47 1.07 11.71
C GLU A 286 22.44 -0.05 11.31
N GLN A 287 22.13 -0.74 10.21
CA GLN A 287 22.92 -1.87 9.72
C GLN A 287 23.35 -1.67 8.26
N GLU A 288 24.45 -2.33 7.92
CA GLU A 288 25.00 -2.31 6.56
C GLU A 288 24.03 -2.95 5.54
N ARG A 289 23.31 -3.98 5.97
CA ARG A 289 22.22 -4.58 5.21
C ARG A 289 21.13 -3.56 4.87
N ASP A 290 20.68 -2.78 5.85
CA ASP A 290 19.65 -1.76 5.63
C ASP A 290 20.12 -0.68 4.65
N LYS A 291 21.38 -0.24 4.79
CA LYS A 291 22.01 0.71 3.86
C LYS A 291 21.97 0.17 2.43
N LYS A 292 22.39 -1.09 2.23
CA LYS A 292 22.38 -1.74 0.91
C LYS A 292 20.96 -1.79 0.33
N GLU A 293 19.99 -2.25 1.11
CA GLU A 293 18.60 -2.31 0.67
C GLU A 293 18.02 -0.93 0.32
N TRP A 294 18.38 0.12 1.06
CA TRP A 294 18.00 1.50 0.75
C TRP A 294 18.65 2.02 -0.53
N LEU A 295 19.95 1.77 -0.72
CA LEU A 295 20.67 2.13 -1.93
C LEU A 295 20.05 1.47 -3.16
N ASP A 296 19.79 0.16 -3.08
CA ASP A 296 19.21 -0.61 -4.19
C ASP A 296 17.80 -0.10 -4.53
N ALA A 297 16.97 0.15 -3.51
CA ALA A 297 15.62 0.69 -3.70
C ALA A 297 15.63 2.11 -4.31
N LEU A 298 16.51 3.00 -3.84
CA LEU A 298 16.63 4.36 -4.38
C LEU A 298 17.19 4.37 -5.81
N LYS A 299 18.19 3.53 -6.09
CA LYS A 299 18.75 3.35 -7.45
C LYS A 299 17.70 2.81 -8.42
N HIS A 300 16.83 1.92 -7.97
CA HIS A 300 15.71 1.43 -8.78
C HIS A 300 14.72 2.54 -9.18
N VAL A 301 14.49 3.53 -8.31
CA VAL A 301 13.63 4.69 -8.64
C VAL A 301 14.36 5.67 -9.57
N LEU A 302 15.66 5.87 -9.37
CA LEU A 302 16.53 6.70 -10.22
C LEU A 302 16.60 6.21 -11.66
N SER A 303 16.70 4.88 -11.87
CA SER A 303 16.85 4.28 -13.20
C SER A 303 15.56 4.30 -14.03
N ARG A 304 14.41 4.52 -13.39
CA ARG A 304 13.12 4.66 -14.07
C ARG A 304 13.02 6.03 -14.76
N PRO A 305 12.73 6.09 -16.07
CA PRO A 305 12.46 7.36 -16.77
C PRO A 305 11.31 8.14 -16.14
N MET A 306 11.39 9.47 -16.19
CA MET A 306 10.32 10.35 -15.70
C MET A 306 9.12 10.31 -16.65
N ALA A 307 7.93 10.07 -16.12
CA ALA A 307 6.68 10.30 -16.83
C ALA A 307 6.28 11.78 -16.76
N PRO A 308 5.42 12.29 -17.67
CA PRO A 308 4.95 13.68 -17.62
C PRO A 308 4.41 14.11 -16.25
N GLN A 309 3.66 13.24 -15.56
CA GLN A 309 3.16 13.55 -14.22
C GLN A 309 4.26 13.72 -13.15
N ASP A 310 5.43 13.10 -13.34
CA ASP A 310 6.52 13.12 -12.37
C ASP A 310 7.13 14.54 -12.27
N TYR A 311 7.14 15.30 -13.38
CA TYR A 311 7.60 16.70 -13.38
C TYR A 311 6.69 17.61 -12.56
N THR A 312 5.36 17.38 -12.62
CA THR A 312 4.41 18.10 -11.77
C THR A 312 4.63 17.77 -10.29
N VAL A 313 4.92 16.51 -9.98
CA VAL A 313 5.24 16.09 -8.60
C VAL A 313 6.55 16.72 -8.12
N GLU A 314 7.59 16.74 -8.97
CA GLU A 314 8.88 17.39 -8.67
C GLU A 314 8.69 18.87 -8.33
N ALA A 315 7.96 19.61 -9.18
CA ALA A 315 7.68 21.02 -8.98
C ALA A 315 6.97 21.26 -7.63
N ASN A 316 5.93 20.47 -7.33
CA ASN A 316 5.17 20.59 -6.08
C ASN A 316 6.03 20.35 -4.82
N ILE A 317 7.05 19.49 -4.91
CA ILE A 317 7.97 19.24 -3.79
C ILE A 317 9.01 20.36 -3.67
N LYS A 318 9.50 20.90 -4.79
CA LYS A 318 10.43 22.05 -4.76
C LYS A 318 9.82 23.28 -4.10
N TYR A 319 8.53 23.56 -4.33
CA TYR A 319 7.84 24.67 -3.66
C TYR A 319 7.69 24.49 -2.12
N LYS A 320 7.86 23.27 -1.59
CA LYS A 320 7.70 22.99 -0.15
C LYS A 320 9.00 23.06 0.66
N ASN A 321 10.14 22.79 0.04
CA ASN A 321 11.42 22.55 0.70
C ASN A 321 12.29 23.80 0.72
#